data_AF-A0A7S3Z497-F1
#
_entry.id   AF-A0A7S3Z497-F1
#
_cell.length_a   1.000
_cell.length_b   1.000
_cell.length_c   1.000
_cell.angle_alpha   90.00
_cell.angle_beta   90.00
_cell.angle_gamma   90.00
#
_symmetry.space_group_name_H-M   'P 1'
#
loop_
_entity.id
_entity.type
_entity.pdbx_description
1 polymer ?
#
loop_
_entity_poly.entity_id
_entity_poly.type
_entity_poly.pdbx_seq_one_letter_code
_entity_poly.pdbx_strand_id
1 'polypeptide(L)'
;FDARDMHGCCNFGDRVPAVFFHPKSTRLHIRTGTDTSPNDGCDPSTPLSMNGRFRTVTIRVIEDGTITVFFDGDRKVCERKMPGNTFPGGYWLSVYAGEWWTVAAHAEIKNLV
;
A
#
# COMPACT_ATOMS: atom_id res chain seq x y z
N PHE A 1 23.82 1.72 -6.88
CA PHE A 1 22.51 1.44 -6.27
C PHE A 1 22.73 1.36 -4.76
N ASP A 2 22.56 2.49 -4.06
CA ASP A 2 22.66 2.53 -2.61
C ASP A 2 21.26 2.48 -2.04
N ALA A 3 20.94 1.41 -1.31
CA ALA A 3 19.63 1.25 -0.68
C ALA A 3 19.44 2.28 0.46
N ARG A 4 20.51 2.92 0.96
CA ARG A 4 20.49 3.75 2.18
C ARG A 4 19.64 5.02 2.09
N ASP A 5 19.34 5.53 0.89
CA ASP A 5 18.50 6.73 0.68
C ASP A 5 17.02 6.41 0.45
N MET A 6 16.59 5.15 0.59
CA MET A 6 15.17 4.83 0.70
C MET A 6 14.70 5.18 2.11
N HIS A 7 14.32 6.44 2.32
CA HIS A 7 13.45 6.79 3.43
C HIS A 7 12.11 6.06 3.24
N GLY A 8 12.02 4.78 3.64
CA GLY A 8 10.78 3.98 3.59
C GLY A 8 9.65 4.52 4.50
N CYS A 9 9.92 5.68 5.10
CA CYS A 9 9.13 6.53 5.98
C CYS A 9 10.03 7.75 6.32
N CYS A 10 9.55 8.92 6.73
CA CYS A 10 8.23 9.26 7.23
C CYS A 10 7.79 10.68 6.85
N ASN A 11 8.13 11.13 5.66
CA ASN A 11 7.69 12.42 5.14
C ASN A 11 6.43 12.27 4.29
N PHE A 12 5.73 13.39 4.10
CA PHE A 12 4.65 13.47 3.13
C PHE A 12 5.20 13.20 1.72
N GLY A 13 4.58 12.25 1.01
CA GLY A 13 5.02 11.83 -0.34
C GLY A 13 5.94 10.61 -0.37
N ASP A 14 6.45 10.12 0.77
CA ASP A 14 7.29 8.90 0.79
C ASP A 14 6.50 7.62 0.43
N ARG A 15 5.17 7.68 0.46
CA ARG A 15 4.29 6.51 0.29
C ARG A 15 3.11 6.86 -0.60
N VAL A 16 3.14 6.50 -1.89
CA VAL A 16 2.09 6.90 -2.84
C VAL A 16 1.74 5.80 -3.85
N PRO A 17 0.82 4.88 -3.50
CA PRO A 17 0.71 4.25 -2.19
C PRO A 17 1.86 3.23 -1.97
N ALA A 18 2.21 2.98 -0.71
CA ALA A 18 3.05 1.86 -0.29
C ALA A 18 2.19 0.70 0.21
N VAL A 19 2.55 -0.53 -0.18
CA VAL A 19 1.87 -1.77 0.18
C VAL A 19 2.83 -2.68 0.90
N PHE A 20 2.48 -3.07 2.12
CA PHE A 20 3.28 -3.96 2.95
C PHE A 20 2.46 -5.19 3.36
N PHE A 21 3.15 -6.22 3.83
CA PHE A 21 2.53 -7.33 4.54
C PHE A 21 2.72 -7.16 6.04
N HIS A 22 1.70 -7.47 6.82
CA HIS A 22 1.93 -7.66 8.26
C HIS A 22 2.89 -8.85 8.48
N PRO A 23 3.75 -8.80 9.52
CA PRO A 23 4.73 -9.84 9.78
C PRO A 23 4.11 -11.25 9.78
N LYS A 24 4.75 -12.17 9.04
CA LYS A 24 4.33 -13.58 8.93
C LYS A 24 2.87 -13.77 8.47
N SER A 25 2.30 -12.80 7.76
CA SER A 25 0.92 -12.80 7.30
C SER A 25 0.83 -12.31 5.86
N THR A 26 -0.25 -12.69 5.17
CA THR A 26 -0.64 -12.12 3.87
C THR A 26 -1.69 -11.03 4.03
N ARG A 27 -1.94 -10.57 5.27
CA ARG A 27 -2.74 -9.37 5.54
C ARG A 27 -1.96 -8.14 5.12
N LEU A 28 -2.61 -7.29 4.33
CA LEU A 28 -1.97 -6.09 3.80
C LEU A 28 -2.01 -4.95 4.83
N HIS A 29 -0.94 -4.16 4.80
CA HIS A 29 -0.83 -2.87 5.45
C HIS A 29 -0.59 -1.82 4.38
N ILE A 30 -1.59 -0.99 4.08
CA ILE A 30 -1.56 -0.09 2.91
C ILE A 30 -1.53 1.35 3.38
N ARG A 31 -0.55 2.11 2.87
CA ARG A 31 -0.26 3.49 3.30
C ARG A 31 -0.14 4.38 2.09
N THR A 32 -0.87 5.48 2.07
CA THR A 32 -0.71 6.54 1.06
C THR A 32 -0.22 7.85 1.65
N GLY A 33 -0.14 7.93 2.98
CA GLY A 33 0.23 9.15 3.69
C GLY A 33 -0.76 10.30 3.48
N THR A 34 -0.75 11.22 4.43
CA THR A 34 -1.33 12.55 4.29
C THR A 34 -0.32 13.57 4.78
N ASP A 35 -0.55 14.84 4.49
CA ASP A 35 0.20 15.97 5.05
C ASP A 35 0.13 16.03 6.59
N THR A 36 -0.88 15.40 7.20
CA THR A 36 -1.02 15.28 8.67
C THR A 36 -0.43 14.00 9.25
N SER A 37 -0.32 12.92 8.46
CA SER A 37 0.22 11.64 8.91
C SER A 37 0.80 10.82 7.75
N PRO A 38 2.12 10.58 7.71
CA PRO A 38 2.76 9.75 6.67
C PRO A 38 2.33 8.27 6.73
N ASN A 39 1.66 7.88 7.81
CA ASN A 39 1.13 6.54 8.03
C ASN A 39 -0.37 6.45 7.72
N ASP A 40 -1.03 7.46 7.17
CA ASP A 40 -2.44 7.31 6.79
C ASP A 40 -2.63 6.31 5.64
N GLY A 41 -3.76 5.60 5.70
CA GLY A 41 -4.08 4.51 4.79
C GLY A 41 -5.17 3.59 5.33
N CYS A 42 -5.20 2.34 4.85
CA CYS A 42 -6.28 1.39 5.08
C CYS A 42 -5.73 -0.04 5.19
N ASP A 43 -6.00 -0.73 6.29
CA ASP A 43 -5.59 -2.14 6.47
C ASP A 43 -6.82 -3.05 6.33
N PRO A 44 -6.94 -3.81 5.22
CA PRO A 44 -7.97 -4.83 5.10
C PRO A 44 -7.89 -5.80 6.28
N SER A 45 -9.02 -6.07 6.93
CA SER A 45 -9.07 -6.99 8.07
C SER A 45 -8.80 -8.44 7.66
N THR A 46 -9.06 -8.79 6.39
CA THR A 46 -8.91 -10.14 5.85
C THR A 46 -7.57 -10.31 5.13
N PRO A 47 -6.79 -11.37 5.41
CA PRO A 47 -5.58 -11.68 4.66
C PRO A 47 -5.90 -12.12 3.22
N LEU A 48 -4.91 -11.98 2.32
CA LEU A 48 -4.99 -12.58 0.99
C LEU A 48 -4.95 -14.11 1.10
N SER A 49 -5.93 -14.79 0.51
CA SER A 49 -5.93 -16.25 0.41
C SER A 49 -4.94 -16.69 -0.65
N MET A 50 -3.78 -17.21 -0.25
CA MET A 50 -2.72 -17.53 -1.20
C MET A 50 -3.00 -18.79 -2.01
N ASN A 51 -3.42 -19.92 -1.43
CA ASN A 51 -3.86 -21.16 -2.10
C ASN A 51 -3.19 -21.50 -3.46
N GLY A 52 -1.90 -21.19 -3.64
CA GLY A 52 -1.15 -21.34 -4.89
C GLY A 52 -1.62 -20.48 -6.08
N ARG A 53 -2.32 -19.36 -5.85
CA ARG A 53 -2.89 -18.49 -6.89
C ARG A 53 -2.52 -17.03 -6.68
N PHE A 54 -2.42 -16.31 -7.79
CA PHE A 54 -2.31 -14.86 -7.76
C PHE A 54 -3.64 -14.22 -7.34
N ARG A 55 -3.53 -13.11 -6.63
CA ARG A 55 -4.65 -12.26 -6.22
C ARG A 55 -4.46 -10.88 -6.81
N THR A 56 -5.56 -10.25 -7.20
CA THR A 56 -5.53 -8.87 -7.70
C THR A 56 -5.88 -7.94 -6.55
N VAL A 57 -5.04 -6.92 -6.33
CA VAL A 57 -5.29 -5.87 -5.35
C VAL A 57 -5.44 -4.55 -6.10
N THR A 58 -6.61 -3.93 -5.99
CA THR A 58 -6.86 -2.61 -6.57
C THR A 58 -6.95 -1.60 -5.43
N ILE A 59 -6.14 -0.55 -5.49
CA ILE A 59 -6.15 0.56 -4.53
C ILE A 59 -6.64 1.80 -5.28
N ARG A 60 -7.68 2.45 -4.77
CA ARG A 60 -8.18 3.73 -5.27
C ARG A 60 -8.06 4.76 -4.19
N VAL A 61 -7.42 5.88 -4.49
CA VAL A 61 -7.43 7.08 -3.66
C VAL A 61 -8.07 8.16 -4.52
N ILE A 62 -9.24 8.65 -4.10
CA ILE A 62 -9.98 9.68 -4.85
C ILE A 62 -9.68 11.07 -4.27
N GLU A 63 -10.04 12.12 -5.01
CA GLU A 63 -9.69 13.52 -4.69
C GLU A 63 -10.11 13.97 -3.28
N ASP A 64 -11.17 13.38 -2.75
CA ASP A 64 -11.63 13.70 -1.41
C ASP A 64 -10.74 13.08 -0.30
N GLY A 65 -9.70 12.31 -0.63
CA GLY A 65 -8.85 11.63 0.33
C GLY A 65 -9.46 10.33 0.88
N THR A 66 -10.49 9.79 0.23
CA THR A 66 -10.97 8.44 0.53
C THR A 66 -10.11 7.40 -0.15
N ILE A 67 -9.55 6.49 0.65
CA ILE A 67 -8.91 5.27 0.15
C ILE A 67 -9.91 4.11 0.16
N THR A 68 -9.96 3.38 -0.95
CA THR A 68 -10.75 2.14 -1.09
C THR A 68 -9.87 1.03 -1.65
N VAL A 69 -9.94 -0.15 -1.04
CA VAL A 69 -9.15 -1.32 -1.42
C VAL A 69 -10.08 -2.45 -1.83
N PHE A 70 -9.77 -3.09 -2.96
CA PHE A 70 -10.53 -4.21 -3.50
C PHE A 70 -9.63 -5.42 -3.73
N PHE A 71 -10.13 -6.62 -3.43
CA PHE A 71 -9.47 -7.88 -3.77
C PHE A 71 -10.24 -8.60 -4.87
N ASP A 72 -9.53 -9.15 -5.85
CA ASP A 72 -10.07 -10.00 -6.92
C ASP A 72 -11.25 -9.36 -7.68
N GLY A 73 -11.07 -8.11 -8.12
CA GLY A 73 -12.10 -7.33 -8.82
C GLY A 73 -12.72 -6.27 -7.91
N ASP A 74 -14.05 -6.28 -7.76
CA ASP A 74 -14.81 -5.23 -7.07
C ASP A 74 -15.17 -5.57 -5.61
N ARG A 75 -14.57 -6.62 -5.03
CA ARG A 75 -14.82 -6.95 -3.62
C ARG A 75 -14.09 -5.96 -2.71
N LYS A 76 -14.82 -4.94 -2.25
CA LYS A 76 -14.33 -3.94 -1.29
C LYS A 76 -13.96 -4.61 0.03
N VAL A 77 -12.72 -4.43 0.47
CA VAL A 77 -12.17 -5.00 1.72
C VAL A 77 -11.71 -3.96 2.72
N CYS A 78 -11.56 -2.70 2.28
CA CYS A 78 -11.23 -1.58 3.14
C CYS A 78 -11.73 -0.28 2.51
N GLU A 79 -12.25 0.63 3.33
CA GLU A 79 -12.62 1.98 2.94
C GLU A 79 -12.39 2.91 4.12
N ARG A 80 -11.72 4.04 3.90
CA ARG A 80 -11.48 5.03 4.94
C ARG A 80 -11.30 6.41 4.32
N LYS A 81 -12.02 7.40 4.87
CA LYS A 81 -11.73 8.81 4.67
C LYS A 81 -10.52 9.19 5.53
N MET A 82 -9.44 9.64 4.91
CA MET A 82 -8.27 10.10 5.63
C MET A 82 -8.45 11.56 6.08
N PRO A 83 -7.88 11.97 7.22
CA PRO A 83 -8.09 13.29 7.82
C PRO A 83 -7.34 14.43 7.13
N GLY A 84 -6.26 14.15 6.39
CA GLY A 84 -5.43 15.14 5.70
C GLY A 84 -5.45 15.02 4.19
N ASN A 85 -4.72 15.91 3.53
CA ASN A 85 -4.60 15.91 2.07
C ASN A 85 -3.66 14.78 1.64
N THR A 86 -4.04 14.03 0.61
CA THR A 86 -3.18 13.00 0.02
C THR A 86 -2.17 13.62 -0.92
N PHE A 87 -1.08 12.90 -1.19
CA PHE A 87 -0.14 13.33 -2.23
C PHE A 87 -0.89 13.45 -3.57
N PRO A 88 -0.71 14.55 -4.31
CA PRO A 88 -1.39 14.73 -5.59
C PRO A 88 -1.01 13.61 -6.55
N GLY A 89 -2.01 13.02 -7.20
CA GLY A 89 -1.78 12.01 -8.22
C GLY A 89 -0.88 12.55 -9.34
N GLY A 90 0.03 11.70 -9.83
CA GLY A 90 0.97 12.05 -10.89
C GLY A 90 1.24 10.87 -11.82
N TYR A 91 1.74 11.17 -13.01
CA TYR A 91 2.24 10.18 -13.95
C TYR A 91 3.72 9.88 -13.63
N TRP A 92 4.21 8.69 -14.00
CA TRP A 92 5.62 8.28 -13.86
C TRP A 92 6.13 8.09 -12.42
N LEU A 93 5.27 7.54 -11.54
CA LEU A 93 5.73 7.11 -10.22
C LEU A 93 6.65 5.89 -10.38
N SER A 94 7.83 5.96 -9.77
CA SER A 94 8.74 4.80 -9.70
C SER A 94 8.23 3.82 -8.66
N VAL A 95 8.14 2.54 -9.04
CA VAL A 95 7.78 1.48 -8.12
C VAL A 95 9.04 0.89 -7.51
N TYR A 96 9.06 0.84 -6.19
CA TYR A 96 10.15 0.27 -5.41
C TYR A 96 9.65 -0.91 -4.58
N ALA A 97 10.44 -1.98 -4.51
CA ALA A 97 10.11 -3.18 -3.74
C ALA A 97 11.21 -3.50 -2.73
N GLY A 98 10.86 -3.51 -1.45
CA GLY A 98 11.75 -3.83 -0.34
C GLY A 98 11.26 -3.24 0.97
N GLU A 99 11.42 -3.96 2.07
CA GLU A 99 11.11 -3.48 3.42
C GLU A 99 12.24 -3.91 4.36
N TRP A 100 12.75 -2.98 5.18
CA TRP A 100 13.85 -3.27 6.12
C TRP A 100 13.38 -3.73 7.50
N TRP A 101 12.14 -3.41 7.85
CA TRP A 101 11.67 -3.44 9.24
C TRP A 101 11.12 -4.80 9.65
N THR A 102 10.71 -5.64 8.69
CA THR A 102 9.98 -6.88 8.98
C THR A 102 10.49 -8.06 8.17
N VAL A 103 10.15 -9.26 8.66
CA VAL A 103 10.43 -10.51 7.93
C VAL A 103 9.52 -10.59 6.72
N ALA A 104 10.12 -10.83 5.55
CA ALA A 104 9.39 -10.96 4.29
C ALA A 104 8.27 -12.01 4.37
N ALA A 105 7.12 -11.67 3.77
CA ALA A 105 6.06 -12.64 3.55
C ALA A 105 6.46 -13.64 2.45
N HIS A 106 5.96 -14.87 2.54
CA HIS A 106 6.12 -15.87 1.48
C HIS A 106 5.13 -15.59 0.34
N ALA A 107 5.46 -14.62 -0.51
CA ALA A 107 4.63 -14.20 -1.64
C ALA A 107 5.48 -13.78 -2.84
N GLU A 108 4.87 -13.85 -4.03
CA GLU A 108 5.40 -13.28 -5.27
C GLU A 108 4.54 -12.07 -5.66
N ILE A 109 5.19 -11.01 -6.16
CA ILE A 109 4.53 -9.79 -6.64
C ILE A 109 4.85 -9.66 -8.13
N LYS A 110 3.83 -9.43 -8.96
CA LYS A 110 3.96 -9.25 -10.40
C LYS A 110 2.98 -8.24 -10.96
N ASN A 111 3.20 -7.80 -12.19
CA ASN A 111 2.36 -6.85 -12.90
C ASN A 111 2.17 -5.54 -12.11
N LEU A 112 3.29 -5.01 -11.59
CA LEU A 112 3.36 -3.67 -11.04
C LEU A 112 3.17 -2.70 -12.21
N VAL A 113 2.08 -1.93 -12.19
CA VAL A 113 1.69 -0.98 -13.24
C VAL A 113 1.91 0.45 -12.81
#